data_AF-A0A9X0HHX8-F1
#
_entry.id   AF-A0A9X0HHX8-F1
#
_cell.length_a   1.000
_cell.length_b   1.000
_cell.length_c   1.000
_cell.angle_alpha   90.00
_cell.angle_beta   90.00
_cell.angle_gamma   90.00
#
_symmetry.space_group_name_H-M   'P 1'
#
loop_
_entity.id
_entity.type
_entity.pdbx_description
1 polymer ?
#
loop_
_entity_poly.entity_id
_entity_poly.type
_entity_poly.pdbx_seq_one_letter_code
_entity_poly.pdbx_strand_id
1 'polypeptide(L)'
;MRFAFLRSVLPFALGVVALPAAAQKYRTAAGVRIGAGNYGLTVQQRIFEKTTLEGLGLLNSREVTGTILAEQHFPLLGRSLNYYLGAGAHLGRHKDNGTVGGLDGIVGVEWKLPITSLLVSFDFKPTYEINNDDWFRFPTAVSVRYVLVKEKEKPFMGGLFGGGDGDDKDRKRKSKTKRKNDSGGFFDGLFGN
;
A
#
# COMPACT_ATOMS: atom_id res chain seq x y z
N MET A 1 -47.56 56.51 -7.17
CA MET A 1 -46.25 56.04 -7.69
C MET A 1 -45.57 55.29 -6.55
N ARG A 2 -45.53 53.95 -6.59
CA ARG A 2 -44.32 53.10 -6.77
C ARG A 2 -43.22 53.45 -5.74
N PHE A 3 -42.75 52.58 -4.85
CA PHE A 3 -42.19 51.25 -5.10
C PHE A 3 -42.14 50.42 -3.80
N ALA A 4 -42.45 49.13 -3.92
CA ALA A 4 -42.09 48.08 -2.98
C ALA A 4 -40.57 47.88 -2.93
N PHE A 5 -39.99 47.50 -1.80
CA PHE A 5 -38.81 46.62 -1.76
C PHE A 5 -38.67 45.96 -0.38
N LEU A 6 -39.33 44.80 -0.25
CA LEU A 6 -39.07 43.82 0.79
C LEU A 6 -37.68 43.20 0.51
N ARG A 7 -36.65 43.65 1.22
CA ARG A 7 -35.29 43.07 1.13
C ARG A 7 -35.22 41.85 2.04
N SER A 8 -35.67 40.71 1.53
CA SER A 8 -35.39 39.41 2.10
C SER A 8 -33.88 39.14 1.99
N VAL A 9 -33.17 39.20 3.12
CA VAL A 9 -31.76 38.80 3.22
C VAL A 9 -31.72 37.28 3.21
N LEU A 10 -31.43 36.71 2.04
CA LEU A 10 -31.13 35.29 1.88
C LEU A 10 -29.66 35.08 2.28
N PRO A 11 -29.32 34.32 3.34
CA PRO A 11 -27.93 33.95 3.55
C PRO A 11 -27.54 32.96 2.45
N PHE A 12 -26.70 33.41 1.52
CA PHE A 12 -25.93 32.56 0.61
C PHE A 12 -24.92 31.78 1.45
N ALA A 13 -25.37 30.66 2.03
CA ALA A 13 -24.49 29.69 2.65
C ALA A 13 -23.57 29.14 1.55
N LEU A 14 -22.32 29.64 1.49
CA LEU A 14 -21.23 28.96 0.80
C LEU A 14 -21.06 27.59 1.48
N GLY A 15 -21.77 26.59 0.96
CA GLY A 15 -21.45 25.20 1.17
C GLY A 15 -20.09 24.97 0.53
N VAL A 16 -19.02 25.08 1.31
CA VAL A 16 -17.75 24.44 0.98
C VAL A 16 -18.04 22.95 1.04
N VAL A 17 -18.39 22.39 -0.12
CA VAL A 17 -18.39 20.96 -0.33
C VAL A 17 -16.93 20.54 -0.20
N ALA A 18 -16.56 20.11 1.00
CA ALA A 18 -15.34 19.37 1.23
C ALA A 18 -15.46 18.06 0.45
N LEU A 19 -15.04 18.08 -0.82
CA LEU A 19 -14.85 16.86 -1.58
C LEU A 19 -13.91 15.99 -0.75
N PRO A 20 -14.29 14.74 -0.40
CA PRO A 20 -13.35 13.83 0.22
C PRO A 20 -12.22 13.65 -0.80
N ALA A 21 -11.08 14.26 -0.52
CA ALA A 21 -9.85 13.97 -1.22
C ALA A 21 -9.54 12.51 -0.91
N ALA A 22 -10.04 11.60 -1.74
CA ALA A 22 -9.60 10.22 -1.77
C ALA A 22 -8.09 10.27 -1.92
N ALA A 23 -7.39 10.16 -0.78
CA ALA A 23 -5.95 10.07 -0.74
C ALA A 23 -5.62 8.93 -1.68
N GLN A 24 -4.88 9.20 -2.76
CA GLN A 24 -4.37 8.17 -3.65
C GLN A 24 -3.71 7.10 -2.77
N LYS A 25 -4.42 6.01 -2.47
CA LYS A 25 -3.97 4.96 -1.56
C LYS A 25 -2.92 4.17 -2.34
N TYR A 26 -1.67 4.60 -2.18
CA TYR A 26 -0.49 3.92 -2.68
C TYR A 26 -0.40 2.55 -2.02
N ARG A 27 -0.49 1.48 -2.83
CA ARG A 27 -0.51 0.11 -2.30
C ARG A 27 0.86 -0.57 -2.35
N THR A 28 1.60 -0.35 -3.43
CA THR A 28 2.93 -0.97 -3.63
C THR A 28 3.87 -0.01 -4.36
N ALA A 29 5.07 0.15 -3.80
CA ALA A 29 6.19 0.84 -4.42
C ALA A 29 7.40 -0.09 -4.46
N ALA A 30 8.18 -0.02 -5.53
CA ALA A 30 9.44 -0.75 -5.62
C ALA A 30 10.54 0.17 -6.14
N GLY A 31 11.76 -0.09 -5.74
CA GLY A 31 12.85 0.82 -6.00
C GLY A 31 14.21 0.23 -5.75
N VAL A 32 15.19 1.11 -5.91
CA VAL A 32 16.58 0.85 -5.59
C VAL A 32 16.95 1.66 -4.35
N ARG A 33 17.80 1.06 -3.52
CA ARG A 33 18.37 1.66 -2.32
C ARG A 33 19.88 1.62 -2.44
N ILE A 34 20.52 2.77 -2.25
CA ILE A 34 21.95 2.93 -2.39
C ILE A 34 22.47 3.47 -1.06
N GLY A 35 23.23 2.65 -0.35
CA GLY A 35 23.90 3.01 0.88
C GLY A 35 25.40 3.22 0.69
N ALA A 36 26.07 3.68 1.75
CA ALA A 36 27.52 3.77 1.78
C ALA A 36 28.15 2.36 1.72
N GLY A 37 28.51 1.91 0.51
CA GLY A 37 29.13 0.60 0.28
C GLY A 37 28.16 -0.58 0.16
N ASN A 38 26.86 -0.34 0.00
CA ASN A 38 25.88 -1.38 -0.29
C ASN A 38 24.83 -0.92 -1.30
N TYR A 39 24.36 -1.84 -2.11
CA TYR A 39 23.30 -1.61 -3.09
C TYR A 39 22.17 -2.58 -2.79
N GLY A 40 20.94 -2.12 -2.94
CA GLY A 40 19.82 -2.99 -2.66
C GLY A 40 18.58 -2.64 -3.45
N LEU A 41 17.65 -3.58 -3.41
CA LEU A 41 16.30 -3.39 -3.91
C LEU A 41 15.38 -3.24 -2.71
N THR A 42 14.41 -2.34 -2.84
CA THR A 42 13.38 -2.10 -1.83
C THR A 42 12.02 -2.31 -2.46
N VAL A 43 11.14 -3.02 -1.75
CA VAL A 43 9.74 -3.18 -2.11
C VAL A 43 8.91 -2.86 -0.88
N GLN A 44 8.10 -1.81 -0.98
CA GLN A 44 7.24 -1.35 0.09
C GLN A 44 5.78 -1.62 -0.25
N GLN A 45 5.07 -2.25 0.65
CA GLN A 45 3.65 -2.55 0.55
C GLN A 45 2.89 -1.92 1.72
N ARG A 46 1.87 -1.13 1.42
CA ARG A 46 1.02 -0.53 2.45
C ARG A 46 0.03 -1.55 2.98
N ILE A 47 0.04 -1.75 4.30
CA ILE A 47 -0.90 -2.66 4.99
C ILE A 47 -2.02 -1.87 5.66
N PHE A 48 -1.69 -0.74 6.30
CA PHE A 48 -2.64 0.13 6.98
C PHE A 48 -2.50 1.59 6.54
N GLU A 49 -3.36 2.46 7.06
CA GLU A 49 -3.37 3.87 6.65
C GLU A 49 -2.08 4.63 7.00
N LYS A 50 -1.34 4.21 8.03
CA LYS A 50 -0.06 4.84 8.38
C LYS A 50 1.07 3.83 8.47
N THR A 51 0.83 2.57 8.10
CA THR A 51 1.79 1.48 8.29
C THR A 51 2.06 0.78 6.97
N THR A 52 3.34 0.63 6.66
CA THR A 52 3.85 -0.08 5.49
C THR A 52 4.77 -1.21 5.93
N LEU A 53 4.79 -2.27 5.15
CA LEU A 53 5.78 -3.34 5.25
C LEU A 53 6.77 -3.17 4.11
N GLU A 54 8.04 -3.10 4.43
CA GLU A 54 9.13 -2.97 3.49
C GLU A 54 9.98 -4.25 3.49
N GLY A 55 10.20 -4.80 2.31
CA GLY A 55 11.20 -5.83 2.06
C GLY A 55 12.42 -5.20 1.40
N LEU A 56 13.59 -5.41 1.99
CA LEU A 56 14.88 -4.99 1.45
C LEU A 56 15.72 -6.20 1.08
N GLY A 57 16.30 -6.19 -0.10
CA GLY A 57 17.40 -7.08 -0.47
C GLY A 57 18.66 -6.25 -0.61
N LEU A 58 19.60 -6.39 0.33
CA LEU A 58 20.88 -5.68 0.33
C LEU A 58 21.98 -6.61 -0.18
N LEU A 59 22.77 -6.08 -1.11
CA LEU A 59 23.92 -6.70 -1.73
C LEU A 59 25.14 -5.85 -1.42
N ASN A 60 26.15 -6.50 -0.84
CA ASN A 60 27.47 -5.95 -0.60
C ASN A 60 28.50 -6.89 -1.26
N SER A 61 29.74 -6.45 -1.46
CA SER A 61 30.81 -7.25 -2.08
C SER A 61 31.06 -8.58 -1.36
N ARG A 62 30.74 -8.66 -0.06
CA ARG A 62 31.01 -9.81 0.82
C ARG A 62 29.77 -10.42 1.47
N GLU A 63 28.60 -9.80 1.32
CA GLU A 63 27.40 -10.15 2.08
C GLU A 63 26.14 -9.97 1.23
N VAL A 64 25.19 -10.90 1.37
CA VAL A 64 23.84 -10.77 0.82
C VAL A 64 22.85 -10.92 1.96
N THR A 65 22.00 -9.91 2.16
CA THR A 65 21.12 -9.82 3.32
C THR A 65 19.71 -9.44 2.89
N GLY A 66 18.72 -10.19 3.37
CA GLY A 66 17.31 -9.87 3.25
C GLY A 66 16.80 -9.28 4.57
N THR A 67 16.11 -8.15 4.50
CA THR A 67 15.52 -7.49 5.66
C THR A 67 14.03 -7.30 5.45
N ILE A 68 13.25 -7.49 6.51
CA ILE A 68 11.82 -7.16 6.55
C ILE A 68 11.61 -6.11 7.65
N LEU A 69 10.98 -4.99 7.29
CA LEU A 69 10.74 -3.85 8.18
C LEU A 69 9.26 -3.49 8.18
N ALA A 70 8.71 -3.22 9.36
CA ALA A 70 7.43 -2.56 9.52
C ALA A 70 7.69 -1.08 9.82
N GLU A 71 7.12 -0.19 9.02
CA GLU A 71 7.36 1.24 9.08
C GLU A 71 6.07 2.01 9.27
N GLN A 72 6.13 3.04 10.09
CA GLN A 72 5.04 3.96 10.35
C GLN A 72 5.38 5.35 9.81
N HIS A 73 4.46 5.90 9.01
CA HIS A 73 4.63 7.15 8.28
C HIS A 73 3.86 8.28 8.94
N PHE A 74 4.51 9.44 9.03
CA PHE A 74 3.98 10.65 9.62
C PHE A 74 4.22 11.85 8.69
N PRO A 75 3.22 12.72 8.47
CA PRO A 75 3.41 13.92 7.66
C PRO A 75 4.27 14.94 8.41
N LEU A 76 5.33 15.44 7.77
CA LEU A 76 6.18 16.50 8.35
C LEU A 76 5.75 17.87 7.86
N LEU A 77 5.71 18.05 6.53
CA LEU A 77 5.39 19.31 5.87
C LEU A 77 4.47 19.03 4.68
N GLY A 78 3.18 19.26 4.88
CA GLY A 78 2.16 19.01 3.87
C GLY A 78 2.03 17.53 3.50
N ARG A 79 1.54 17.27 2.28
CA ARG A 79 1.35 15.89 1.76
C ARG A 79 2.59 15.33 1.06
N SER A 80 3.57 16.19 0.75
CA SER A 80 4.74 15.84 -0.06
C SER A 80 5.91 15.33 0.78
N LEU A 81 6.17 15.90 1.96
CA LEU A 81 7.27 15.49 2.82
C LEU A 81 6.74 14.73 4.06
N ASN A 82 7.11 13.47 4.18
CA ASN A 82 6.77 12.60 5.29
C ASN A 82 8.07 12.14 5.96
N TYR A 83 8.01 11.78 7.23
CA TYR A 83 9.05 10.99 7.88
C TYR A 83 8.48 9.64 8.26
N TYR A 84 9.34 8.65 8.38
CA TYR A 84 8.95 7.32 8.79
C TYR A 84 9.92 6.78 9.83
N LEU A 85 9.36 5.97 10.72
CA LEU A 85 10.11 5.21 11.71
C LEU A 85 9.64 3.76 11.65
N GLY A 86 10.55 2.83 11.76
CA GLY A 86 10.25 1.42 11.65
C GLY A 86 11.23 0.55 12.39
N ALA A 87 10.84 -0.71 12.51
CA ALA A 87 11.66 -1.75 13.10
C ALA A 87 11.43 -3.06 12.36
N GLY A 88 12.42 -3.94 12.43
CA GLY A 88 12.40 -5.20 11.71
C GLY A 88 13.60 -6.05 12.03
N ALA A 89 13.81 -7.05 11.18
CA ALA A 89 14.89 -8.00 11.33
C ALA A 89 15.49 -8.31 9.97
N HIS A 90 16.79 -8.60 9.98
CA HIS A 90 17.51 -9.03 8.80
C HIS A 90 18.10 -10.42 8.99
N LEU A 91 18.20 -11.13 7.89
CA LEU A 91 18.86 -12.42 7.79
C LEU A 91 19.64 -12.46 6.47
N GLY A 92 20.87 -12.91 6.54
CA GLY A 92 21.78 -12.87 5.42
C GLY A 92 22.83 -13.96 5.49
N ARG A 93 23.66 -13.99 4.45
CA ARG A 93 24.81 -14.88 4.38
C ARG A 93 26.04 -14.06 4.08
N HIS A 94 27.01 -14.16 4.98
CA HIS A 94 28.35 -13.64 4.80
C HIS A 94 29.21 -14.72 4.15
N LYS A 95 30.08 -14.33 3.21
CA LYS A 95 30.96 -15.29 2.51
C LYS A 95 31.94 -15.97 3.46
N ASP A 96 32.37 -15.26 4.51
CA ASP A 96 33.44 -15.71 5.41
C ASP A 96 32.90 -16.33 6.71
N ASN A 97 31.80 -15.80 7.28
CA ASN A 97 31.29 -16.16 8.62
C ASN A 97 29.97 -16.98 8.63
N GLY A 98 29.39 -17.31 7.48
CA GLY A 98 28.15 -18.10 7.41
C GLY A 98 26.87 -17.26 7.55
N THR A 99 25.87 -17.74 8.29
CA THR A 99 24.57 -17.07 8.41
C THR A 99 24.64 -15.92 9.42
N VAL A 100 24.24 -14.72 8.97
CA VAL A 100 24.19 -13.50 9.79
C VAL A 100 22.74 -13.07 9.98
N GLY A 101 22.45 -12.46 11.13
CA GLY A 101 21.10 -12.00 11.42
C GLY A 101 21.02 -11.16 12.68
N GLY A 102 20.01 -10.31 12.72
CA GLY A 102 19.85 -9.34 13.77
C GLY A 102 18.58 -8.51 13.64
N LEU A 103 18.50 -7.49 14.48
CA LEU A 103 17.38 -6.55 14.51
C LEU A 103 17.80 -5.23 13.88
N ASP A 104 16.88 -4.64 13.12
CA ASP A 104 17.09 -3.38 12.43
C ASP A 104 16.02 -2.39 12.89
N GLY A 105 16.46 -1.23 13.36
CA GLY A 105 15.63 -0.03 13.38
C GLY A 105 15.82 0.72 12.07
N ILE A 106 14.81 1.49 11.67
CA ILE A 106 14.94 2.43 10.54
C ILE A 106 14.24 3.74 10.88
N VAL A 107 14.86 4.84 10.50
CA VAL A 107 14.26 6.16 10.53
C VAL A 107 14.65 6.90 9.27
N GLY A 108 13.70 7.55 8.62
CA GLY A 108 13.96 8.22 7.37
C GLY A 108 12.99 9.33 7.07
N VAL A 109 13.36 10.14 6.08
CA VAL A 109 12.53 11.18 5.49
C VAL A 109 12.22 10.77 4.07
N GLU A 110 10.97 10.94 3.69
CA GLU A 110 10.41 10.54 2.41
C GLU A 110 9.79 11.75 1.72
N TRP A 111 10.27 12.04 0.52
CA TRP A 111 9.72 13.06 -0.36
C TRP A 111 8.99 12.43 -1.53
N LYS A 112 7.68 12.65 -1.57
CA LYS A 112 6.78 12.27 -2.66
C LYS A 112 6.69 13.38 -3.69
N LEU A 113 7.14 13.10 -4.91
CA LEU A 113 6.95 13.99 -6.05
C LEU A 113 5.52 13.78 -6.60
N PRO A 114 4.65 14.81 -6.67
CA PRO A 114 3.29 14.63 -7.17
C PRO A 114 3.22 14.44 -8.70
N ILE A 115 4.20 14.99 -9.41
CA ILE A 115 4.23 15.05 -10.89
C ILE A 115 4.68 13.72 -11.48
N THR A 116 5.71 13.14 -10.89
CA THR A 116 6.26 11.83 -11.24
C THR A 116 5.97 10.93 -10.07
N SER A 117 5.35 9.76 -10.23
CA SER A 117 5.04 8.80 -9.13
C SER A 117 6.29 8.17 -8.48
N LEU A 118 7.36 8.94 -8.40
CA LEU A 118 8.64 8.72 -7.77
C LEU A 118 8.59 9.22 -6.34
N LEU A 119 9.28 8.47 -5.50
CA LEU A 119 9.38 8.67 -4.08
C LEU A 119 10.87 8.55 -3.77
N VAL A 120 11.44 9.63 -3.27
CA VAL A 120 12.84 9.69 -2.87
C VAL A 120 12.85 9.68 -1.36
N SER A 121 13.57 8.73 -0.77
CA SER A 121 13.75 8.69 0.67
C SER A 121 15.23 8.71 1.05
N PHE A 122 15.50 9.35 2.17
CA PHE A 122 16.78 9.30 2.84
C PHE A 122 16.57 8.67 4.19
N ASP A 123 17.32 7.61 4.48
CA ASP A 123 17.07 6.79 5.65
C ASP A 123 18.33 6.31 6.35
N PHE A 124 18.16 6.10 7.64
CA PHE A 124 19.19 5.71 8.59
C PHE A 124 18.71 4.44 9.29
N LYS A 125 19.49 3.36 9.16
CA LYS A 125 19.08 2.03 9.63
C LYS A 125 20.02 1.55 10.75
N PRO A 126 19.79 1.92 12.02
CA PRO A 126 20.56 1.34 13.13
C PRO A 126 20.34 -0.17 13.20
N THR A 127 21.42 -0.92 13.06
CA THR A 127 21.42 -2.38 13.07
C THR A 127 22.12 -2.89 14.32
N TYR A 128 21.45 -3.83 15.00
CA TYR A 128 22.01 -4.61 16.09
C TYR A 128 22.22 -6.05 15.64
N GLU A 129 23.47 -6.50 15.63
CA GLU A 129 23.86 -7.81 15.14
C GLU A 129 24.22 -8.72 16.31
N ILE A 130 23.60 -9.92 16.36
CA ILE A 130 23.70 -10.81 17.53
C ILE A 130 24.92 -11.76 17.41
N ASN A 131 25.48 -11.93 16.20
CA ASN A 131 26.40 -13.02 15.87
C ASN A 131 27.71 -12.56 15.19
N ASN A 132 28.06 -11.27 15.26
CA ASN A 132 29.30 -10.71 14.73
C ASN A 132 29.93 -9.73 15.73
N ASP A 133 31.24 -9.49 15.61
CA ASP A 133 32.04 -8.63 16.49
C ASP A 133 31.60 -7.14 16.50
N ASP A 134 30.87 -6.71 15.46
CA ASP A 134 30.31 -5.36 15.36
C ASP A 134 28.83 -5.35 15.80
N TRP A 135 28.62 -5.12 17.08
CA TRP A 135 27.32 -5.13 17.76
C TRP A 135 26.39 -4.01 17.29
N PHE A 136 26.93 -2.89 16.76
CA PHE A 136 26.14 -1.77 16.25
C PHE A 136 26.67 -1.21 14.93
N ARG A 137 25.81 -1.13 13.92
CA ARG A 137 26.08 -0.46 12.65
C ARG A 137 25.04 0.61 12.37
N PHE A 138 25.49 1.71 11.76
CA PHE A 138 24.66 2.89 11.47
C PHE A 138 24.67 3.26 9.98
N PRO A 139 24.26 2.35 9.08
CA PRO A 139 24.21 2.64 7.65
C PRO A 139 23.16 3.72 7.31
N THR A 140 23.60 4.75 6.60
CA THR A 140 22.74 5.69 5.88
C THR A 140 22.55 5.22 4.44
N ALA A 141 21.35 5.41 3.90
CA ALA A 141 21.04 5.12 2.52
C ALA A 141 20.09 6.15 1.90
N VAL A 142 20.19 6.30 0.58
CA VAL A 142 19.22 7.01 -0.25
C VAL A 142 18.46 5.95 -1.04
N SER A 143 17.15 6.01 -1.03
CA SER A 143 16.29 5.12 -1.82
C SER A 143 15.46 5.92 -2.82
N VAL A 144 15.34 5.39 -4.04
CA VAL A 144 14.44 5.94 -5.06
C VAL A 144 13.46 4.83 -5.44
N ARG A 145 12.18 5.09 -5.20
CA ARG A 145 11.09 4.13 -5.37
C ARG A 145 10.09 4.66 -6.36
N TYR A 146 9.61 3.77 -7.23
CA TYR A 146 8.53 4.03 -8.15
C TYR A 146 7.26 3.35 -7.64
N VAL A 147 6.16 4.11 -7.59
CA VAL A 147 4.86 3.57 -7.23
C VAL A 147 4.27 2.82 -8.41
N LEU A 148 4.12 1.50 -8.26
CA LEU A 148 3.65 0.60 -9.31
C LEU A 148 2.11 0.56 -9.44
N VAL A 149 1.38 0.59 -8.31
CA VAL A 149 -0.07 0.35 -8.29
C VAL A 149 -0.81 1.45 -7.51
N LYS A 150 -1.69 2.18 -8.23
CA LYS A 150 -2.79 2.95 -7.65
C LYS A 150 -3.97 1.99 -7.46
N GLU A 151 -4.51 1.88 -6.24
CA GLU A 151 -5.38 0.77 -5.84
C GLU A 151 -6.71 0.70 -6.64
N LYS A 152 -7.01 -0.50 -7.18
CA LYS A 152 -8.36 -1.04 -7.23
C LYS A 152 -8.51 -2.01 -6.05
N GLU A 153 -9.54 -1.78 -5.24
CA GLU A 153 -9.83 -2.50 -4.01
C GLU A 153 -9.88 -4.03 -4.22
N LYS A 154 -8.97 -4.78 -3.58
CA LYS A 154 -9.25 -6.15 -3.07
C LYS A 154 -8.31 -6.46 -1.91
N PRO A 155 -8.81 -6.67 -0.68
CA PRO A 155 -7.99 -7.00 0.48
C PRO A 155 -7.39 -8.40 0.31
N PHE A 156 -6.07 -8.49 0.36
CA PHE A 156 -5.30 -9.74 0.20
C PHE A 156 -5.54 -10.73 1.35
N MET A 157 -6.10 -10.28 2.47
CA MET A 157 -6.52 -11.15 3.60
C MET A 157 -7.92 -11.76 3.46
N GLY A 158 -8.61 -11.58 2.33
CA GLY A 158 -9.90 -12.25 2.09
C GLY A 158 -9.78 -13.74 1.65
N GLY A 159 -8.58 -14.21 1.28
CA GLY A 159 -8.39 -15.54 0.67
C GLY A 159 -7.85 -16.63 1.58
N LEU A 160 -7.23 -16.29 2.71
CA LEU A 160 -6.59 -17.28 3.60
C LEU A 160 -7.49 -17.76 4.74
N PHE A 161 -8.55 -17.04 5.06
CA PHE A 161 -9.53 -17.39 6.10
C PHE A 161 -10.98 -17.49 5.58
N GLY A 162 -11.18 -17.37 4.27
CA GLY A 162 -12.49 -17.40 3.62
C GLY A 162 -12.75 -18.73 2.93
N GLY A 163 -13.01 -19.77 3.72
CA GLY A 163 -13.53 -21.03 3.20
C GLY A 163 -14.89 -20.81 2.52
N GLY A 164 -14.92 -21.05 1.21
CA GLY A 164 -16.10 -21.48 0.44
C GLY A 164 -17.35 -20.61 0.51
N ASP A 165 -17.40 -19.51 -0.25
CA ASP A 165 -18.70 -18.89 -0.58
C ASP A 165 -18.72 -18.18 -1.96
N GLY A 166 -17.92 -18.68 -2.91
CA GLY A 166 -17.80 -18.15 -4.27
C GLY A 166 -18.66 -18.86 -5.33
N ASP A 167 -19.01 -20.13 -5.11
CA ASP A 167 -19.63 -20.97 -6.15
C ASP A 167 -21.17 -20.94 -6.17
N ASP A 168 -21.81 -20.36 -5.16
CA ASP A 168 -23.27 -20.49 -5.00
C ASP A 168 -24.08 -19.39 -5.74
N LYS A 169 -23.44 -18.26 -6.08
CA LYS A 169 -24.08 -17.16 -6.81
C LYS A 169 -24.22 -17.42 -8.31
N ASP A 170 -23.29 -18.15 -8.91
CA ASP A 170 -23.36 -18.48 -10.35
C ASP A 170 -24.32 -19.65 -10.63
N ARG A 171 -24.50 -20.58 -9.68
CA ARG A 171 -25.52 -21.65 -9.79
C ARG A 171 -26.95 -21.12 -9.65
N LYS A 172 -27.21 -20.15 -8.76
CA LYS A 172 -28.55 -19.54 -8.60
C LYS A 172 -29.01 -18.71 -9.80
N ARG A 173 -28.08 -18.07 -10.55
CA ARG A 173 -28.42 -17.35 -11.78
C ARG A 173 -28.79 -18.32 -12.91
N LYS A 174 -28.08 -19.43 -13.08
CA LYS A 174 -28.41 -20.44 -14.10
C LYS A 174 -29.73 -21.17 -13.84
N SER A 175 -30.09 -21.46 -12.58
CA SER A 175 -31.35 -22.16 -12.27
C SER A 175 -32.59 -21.28 -12.42
N LYS A 176 -32.50 -19.97 -12.12
CA LYS A 176 -33.62 -19.03 -12.33
C LYS A 176 -33.89 -18.73 -13.79
N THR A 177 -32.86 -18.65 -14.64
CA THR A 177 -33.06 -18.46 -16.09
C THR A 177 -33.66 -19.71 -16.74
N LYS A 178 -33.28 -20.90 -16.29
CA LYS A 178 -33.82 -22.15 -16.86
C LYS A 178 -35.29 -22.39 -16.48
N ARG A 179 -35.69 -22.10 -15.23
CA ARG A 179 -37.11 -22.23 -14.80
C ARG A 179 -38.08 -21.25 -15.45
N LYS A 180 -37.61 -20.08 -15.94
CA LYS A 180 -38.49 -19.08 -16.56
C LYS A 180 -38.80 -19.37 -18.04
N ASN A 181 -37.97 -20.17 -18.71
CA ASN A 181 -38.23 -20.58 -20.10
C ASN A 181 -39.15 -21.80 -20.19
N ASP A 182 -39.11 -22.72 -19.23
CA ASP A 182 -39.92 -23.96 -19.30
C ASP A 182 -41.40 -23.74 -18.91
N SER A 183 -41.74 -22.64 -18.22
CA SER A 183 -43.13 -22.34 -17.83
C SER A 183 -43.91 -21.52 -18.86
N GLY A 184 -43.27 -21.07 -19.95
CA GLY A 184 -43.89 -20.24 -20.99
C GLY A 184 -44.45 -21.02 -22.18
N GLY A 185 -44.16 -22.31 -22.30
CA GLY A 185 -44.50 -23.12 -23.49
C GLY A 185 -45.70 -24.05 -23.36
N PHE A 186 -46.29 -24.22 -22.17
CA PHE A 186 -47.35 -25.22 -21.96
C PHE A 186 -48.79 -24.70 -22.20
N PHE A 187 -49.01 -23.38 -22.22
CA PHE A 187 -50.36 -22.80 -22.40
C PHE A 187 -50.64 -22.32 -23.83
N ASP A 188 -49.64 -22.26 -24.70
CA ASP A 188 -49.78 -21.72 -26.06
C ASP A 188 -50.35 -22.74 -27.08
N GLY A 189 -50.45 -24.03 -26.69
CA GLY A 189 -50.96 -25.11 -27.55
C GLY A 189 -52.39 -25.56 -27.26
N LEU A 190 -53.06 -25.01 -26.24
CA LEU A 190 -54.38 -25.49 -25.78
C LEU A 190 -55.56 -24.57 -26.13
N PHE A 191 -55.29 -23.39 -26.70
CA PHE A 191 -56.32 -22.41 -27.11
C PHE A 191 -56.06 -21.79 -28.50
N GLY A 192 -55.36 -22.51 -29.38
CA GLY A 192 -55.10 -22.08 -30.75
C GLY A 192 -56.04 -22.77 -31.75
N ASN A 193 -57.19 -22.11 -32.01
CA ASN A 193 -58.15 -22.31 -33.10
C ASN A 193 -58.94 -23.64 -33.16
#